data_AF-A0A182YE82-F1
#
_entry.id   AF-A0A182YE82-F1
#
_cell.length_a   1.000
_cell.length_b   1.000
_cell.length_c   1.000
_cell.angle_alpha   90.00
_cell.angle_beta   90.00
_cell.angle_gamma   90.00
#
_symmetry.space_group_name_H-M   'P 1'
#
loop_
_entity.id
_entity.type
_entity.pdbx_description
1 polymer ?
#
loop_
_entity_poly.entity_id
_entity_poly.type
_entity_poly.pdbx_seq_one_letter_code
_entity_poly.pdbx_strand_id
1 'polypeptide(L)'
;MLARALNFEAAATKIQAAFRGHQVRKDMKQGDGVTEQGQQKQDQQTEREPTKEELEAEFDPNDQELTHAATRIQASFRGHMARKTAGAKEDEKKEVDIDEITKKVAEELDIDMDDPELHKAASKIQASFRGHKVRKEVPKENEN
;
A
#
# COMPACT_ATOMS: atom_id res chain seq x y z
N MET A 1 -18.48 18.10 40.08
CA MET A 1 -17.19 17.39 40.27
C MET A 1 -17.13 16.01 39.59
N LEU A 2 -18.25 15.33 39.31
CA LEU A 2 -18.26 13.96 38.77
C LEU A 2 -17.79 13.80 37.30
N ALA A 3 -18.09 14.76 36.41
CA ALA A 3 -17.71 14.66 34.99
C ALA A 3 -16.19 14.77 34.73
N ARG A 4 -15.42 15.38 35.65
CA ARG A 4 -13.97 15.54 35.51
C ARG A 4 -13.22 14.25 35.85
N ALA A 5 -13.73 13.44 36.79
CA ALA A 5 -13.12 12.18 37.20
C ALA A 5 -13.25 11.09 36.12
N LEU A 6 -14.41 10.99 35.45
CA LEU A 6 -14.63 10.09 34.32
C LEU A 6 -13.67 10.36 33.15
N ASN A 7 -13.34 11.63 32.90
CA ASN A 7 -12.37 12.00 31.87
C ASN A 7 -10.94 11.64 32.23
N PHE A 8 -10.56 11.71 33.51
CA PHE A 8 -9.23 11.29 33.96
C PHE A 8 -9.06 9.77 33.90
N GLU A 9 -10.09 9.01 34.28
CA GLU A 9 -10.07 7.56 34.23
C GLU A 9 -10.00 7.04 32.80
N ALA A 10 -10.83 7.59 31.90
CA ALA A 10 -10.78 7.24 30.47
C ALA A 10 -9.43 7.62 29.81
N ALA A 11 -8.83 8.74 30.20
CA ALA A 11 -7.51 9.14 29.73
C ALA A 11 -6.42 8.19 30.26
N ALA A 12 -6.49 7.79 31.54
CA ALA A 12 -5.56 6.83 32.13
C ALA A 12 -5.63 5.47 31.43
N THR A 13 -6.83 4.95 31.15
CA THR A 13 -7.00 3.67 30.44
C THR A 13 -6.40 3.74 29.03
N LYS A 14 -6.55 4.85 28.32
CA LYS A 14 -5.92 5.04 26.99
C LYS A 14 -4.40 5.03 27.05
N ILE A 15 -3.81 5.72 28.02
CA ILE A 15 -2.36 5.74 28.22
C ILE A 15 -1.85 4.35 28.59
N GLN A 16 -2.55 3.62 29.46
CA GLN A 16 -2.19 2.25 29.85
C GLN A 16 -2.28 1.27 28.67
N ALA A 17 -3.33 1.37 27.85
CA ALA A 17 -3.50 0.54 26.65
C ALA A 17 -2.41 0.83 25.61
N ALA A 18 -2.10 2.10 25.37
CA ALA A 18 -1.02 2.51 24.46
C ALA A 18 0.35 2.02 24.94
N PHE A 19 0.62 2.10 26.24
CA PHE A 19 1.88 1.64 26.84
C PHE A 19 2.03 0.12 26.77
N ARG A 20 1.00 -0.66 27.15
CA ARG A 20 1.03 -2.12 27.01
C ARG A 20 1.24 -2.55 25.55
N GLY A 21 0.55 -1.90 24.61
CA GLY A 21 0.74 -2.16 23.19
C GLY A 21 2.15 -1.78 22.70
N HIS A 22 2.74 -0.72 23.23
CA HIS A 22 4.12 -0.34 22.91
C HIS A 22 5.13 -1.36 23.43
N GLN A 23 4.94 -1.90 24.65
CA GLN A 23 5.80 -2.94 25.22
C GLN A 23 5.78 -4.20 24.36
N VAL A 24 4.60 -4.71 23.99
CA VAL A 24 4.48 -5.88 23.10
C VAL A 24 5.17 -5.63 21.75
N ARG A 25 4.95 -4.47 21.13
CA ARG A 25 5.62 -4.13 19.86
C ARG A 25 7.13 -3.97 20.00
N LYS A 26 7.61 -3.49 21.15
CA LYS A 26 9.04 -3.34 21.44
C LYS A 26 9.70 -4.70 21.66
N ASP A 27 9.06 -5.59 22.39
CA ASP A 27 9.56 -6.95 22.63
C ASP A 27 9.58 -7.76 21.32
N MET A 28 8.55 -7.63 20.47
CA MET A 28 8.55 -8.22 19.12
C MET A 28 9.66 -7.63 18.22
N LYS A 29 9.88 -6.31 18.29
CA LYS A 29 10.95 -5.65 17.53
C LYS A 29 12.35 -5.95 18.07
N GLN A 30 12.49 -6.25 19.36
CA GLN A 30 13.73 -6.72 19.97
C GLN A 30 13.97 -8.21 19.70
N GLY A 31 12.92 -9.01 19.45
CA GLY A 31 13.03 -10.37 18.94
C GLY A 31 13.56 -10.46 17.51
N ASP A 32 13.33 -9.44 16.68
CA ASP A 32 13.85 -9.31 15.30
C ASP A 32 15.11 -8.43 15.20
N GLY A 33 15.62 -7.93 16.34
CA GLY A 33 16.61 -6.87 16.36
C GLY A 33 17.72 -7.10 17.35
N VAL A 34 18.56 -8.11 17.11
CA VAL A 34 20.03 -8.08 17.32
C VAL A 34 20.71 -9.40 16.87
N THR A 35 21.69 -9.23 15.97
CA THR A 35 22.92 -10.03 15.72
C THR A 35 22.76 -11.45 15.14
N GLU A 36 23.19 -11.72 13.91
CA GLU A 36 24.62 -11.80 13.52
C GLU A 36 25.52 -12.24 14.68
N GLN A 37 25.63 -13.56 14.88
CA GLN A 37 26.38 -14.32 15.89
C GLN A 37 25.54 -14.84 17.06
N GLY A 38 25.27 -16.15 17.06
CA GLY A 38 25.12 -16.88 18.33
C GLY A 38 24.03 -17.95 18.45
N GLN A 39 23.64 -18.69 17.40
CA GLN A 39 23.07 -20.03 17.60
C GLN A 39 24.14 -21.08 17.26
N GLN A 40 24.87 -21.53 18.28
CA GLN A 40 25.62 -22.77 18.24
C GLN A 40 25.01 -23.77 19.21
N LYS A 41 24.74 -24.95 18.65
CA LYS A 41 24.38 -26.28 19.20
C LYS A 41 23.00 -26.69 18.70
N GLN A 42 22.83 -27.68 17.81
CA GLN A 42 23.72 -28.68 17.23
C GLN A 42 23.06 -29.14 15.94
N ASP A 43 23.67 -28.86 14.79
CA ASP A 43 23.79 -29.76 13.64
C ASP A 43 24.85 -29.13 12.72
N GLN A 44 26.04 -29.74 12.72
CA GLN A 44 27.15 -29.32 11.88
C GLN A 44 26.93 -29.89 10.48
N GLN A 45 26.22 -29.15 9.64
CA GLN A 45 26.41 -29.22 8.19
C GLN A 45 26.63 -27.80 7.68
N THR A 46 27.76 -27.62 7.02
CA THR A 46 28.23 -26.41 6.36
C THR A 46 27.22 -25.91 5.32
N GLU A 47 26.41 -24.92 5.66
CA GLU A 47 25.65 -24.11 4.69
C GLU A 47 26.63 -23.12 4.03
N ARG A 48 27.51 -23.65 3.18
CA ARG A 48 28.20 -22.85 2.16
C ARG A 48 27.12 -22.45 1.15
N GLU A 49 27.07 -21.16 0.75
CA GLU A 49 26.17 -20.76 -0.34
C GLU A 49 26.45 -21.69 -1.54
N PRO A 50 25.41 -22.38 -2.06
CA PRO A 50 25.60 -23.31 -3.16
C PRO A 50 26.20 -22.56 -4.34
N THR A 51 27.26 -23.12 -4.94
CA THR A 51 27.86 -22.45 -6.09
C THR A 51 26.88 -22.50 -7.26
N LYS A 52 27.06 -21.59 -8.22
CA LYS A 52 26.23 -21.56 -9.43
C LYS A 52 26.24 -22.91 -10.16
N GLU A 53 27.37 -23.61 -10.17
CA GLU A 53 27.47 -24.93 -10.79
C GLU A 53 26.69 -26.01 -10.03
N GLU A 54 26.66 -25.95 -8.70
CA GLU A 54 25.88 -26.88 -7.87
C GLU A 54 24.37 -26.66 -8.07
N LEU A 55 23.93 -25.40 -8.14
CA LEU A 55 22.55 -25.06 -8.48
C LEU A 55 22.17 -25.54 -9.88
N GLU A 56 22.98 -25.25 -10.90
CA GLU A 56 22.72 -25.67 -12.28
C GLU A 56 22.67 -27.19 -12.44
N ALA A 57 23.42 -27.95 -11.62
CA ALA A 57 23.36 -29.40 -11.60
C ALA A 57 22.04 -29.96 -11.03
N GLU A 58 21.33 -29.19 -10.20
CA GLU A 58 20.00 -29.55 -9.68
C GLU A 58 18.86 -29.25 -10.65
N PHE A 59 19.08 -28.41 -11.66
CA PHE A 59 18.08 -28.14 -12.70
C PHE A 59 18.10 -29.24 -13.77
N ASP A 60 17.16 -30.19 -13.70
CA ASP A 60 16.92 -31.12 -14.80
C ASP A 60 16.11 -30.42 -15.91
N PRO A 61 16.68 -30.23 -17.12
CA PRO A 61 15.98 -29.60 -18.23
C PRO A 61 14.77 -30.41 -18.75
N ASN A 62 14.63 -31.69 -18.37
CA ASN A 62 13.47 -32.51 -18.71
C ASN A 62 12.38 -32.49 -17.62
N ASP A 63 12.59 -31.81 -16.50
CA ASP A 63 11.58 -31.64 -15.47
C ASP A 63 10.47 -30.68 -15.96
N GLN A 64 9.33 -31.28 -16.31
CA GLN A 64 8.15 -30.55 -16.77
C GLN A 64 7.57 -29.64 -15.67
N GLU A 65 7.61 -30.05 -14.41
CA GLU A 65 7.08 -29.23 -13.31
C GLU A 65 7.95 -27.98 -13.10
N LEU A 66 9.27 -28.14 -13.12
CA LEU A 66 10.23 -27.06 -12.98
C LEU A 66 10.12 -26.05 -14.12
N THR A 67 10.01 -26.52 -15.37
CA THR A 67 9.82 -25.66 -16.55
C THR A 67 8.48 -24.92 -16.52
N HIS A 68 7.39 -25.58 -16.10
CA HIS A 68 6.09 -24.94 -15.91
C HIS A 68 6.12 -23.87 -14.79
N ALA A 69 6.77 -24.16 -13.66
CA ALA A 69 6.92 -23.23 -12.55
C ALA A 69 7.75 -22.01 -12.97
N ALA A 70 8.89 -22.21 -13.61
CA ALA A 70 9.73 -21.14 -14.14
C ALA A 70 8.95 -20.25 -15.12
N THR A 71 8.20 -20.86 -16.04
CA THR A 71 7.35 -20.14 -17.00
C THR A 71 6.30 -19.29 -16.29
N ARG A 72 5.66 -19.81 -15.23
CA ARG A 72 4.67 -19.06 -14.44
C ARG A 72 5.31 -17.87 -13.72
N ILE A 73 6.48 -18.05 -13.12
CA ILE A 73 7.22 -16.99 -12.43
C ILE A 73 7.61 -15.88 -13.43
N GLN A 74 8.18 -16.26 -14.57
CA GLN A 74 8.57 -15.33 -15.62
C GLN A 74 7.37 -14.55 -16.18
N ALA A 75 6.26 -15.24 -16.45
CA ALA A 75 5.02 -14.61 -16.93
C ALA A 75 4.45 -13.62 -15.90
N SER A 76 4.43 -14.03 -14.62
CA SER A 76 4.00 -13.17 -13.51
C SER A 76 4.86 -11.91 -13.40
N PHE A 77 6.19 -12.06 -13.46
CA PHE A 77 7.14 -10.96 -13.38
C PHE A 77 7.02 -10.01 -14.58
N ARG A 78 6.94 -10.53 -15.80
CA ARG A 78 6.69 -9.72 -17.01
C ARG A 78 5.39 -8.95 -16.89
N GLY A 79 4.32 -9.59 -16.40
CA GLY A 79 3.05 -8.94 -16.13
C GLY A 79 3.15 -7.86 -15.04
N HIS A 80 3.92 -8.12 -13.97
CA HIS A 80 4.17 -7.15 -12.91
C HIS A 80 4.95 -5.94 -13.41
N MET A 81 6.00 -6.14 -14.22
CA MET A 81 6.74 -5.05 -14.85
C MET A 81 5.86 -4.24 -15.81
N ALA A 82 5.04 -4.89 -16.63
CA ALA A 82 4.08 -4.20 -17.50
C ALA A 82 3.08 -3.35 -16.70
N ARG A 83 2.51 -3.89 -15.62
CA ARG A 83 1.60 -3.14 -14.73
C ARG A 83 2.31 -2.03 -13.97
N LYS A 84 3.54 -2.24 -13.51
CA LYS A 84 4.33 -1.22 -12.79
C LYS A 84 4.71 -0.06 -13.70
N THR A 85 5.12 -0.36 -14.93
CA THR A 85 5.45 0.67 -15.94
C THR A 85 4.21 1.35 -16.52
N ALA A 86 3.07 0.66 -16.63
CA ALA A 86 1.80 1.28 -17.01
C ALA A 86 1.21 2.13 -15.87
N GLY A 87 1.24 1.65 -14.63
CA GLY A 87 0.81 2.43 -13.45
C GLY A 87 1.72 3.64 -13.20
N ALA A 88 3.02 3.52 -13.44
CA ALA A 88 3.95 4.66 -13.40
C ALA A 88 3.67 5.72 -14.49
N LYS A 89 3.00 5.35 -15.59
CA LYS A 89 2.53 6.31 -16.62
C LYS A 89 1.20 6.99 -16.26
N GLU A 90 0.43 6.45 -15.32
CA GLU A 90 -0.76 7.14 -14.77
C GLU A 90 -0.37 8.15 -13.67
N ASP A 91 0.76 7.94 -12.99
CA ASP A 91 1.35 8.88 -12.02
C ASP A 91 2.28 9.94 -12.65
N GLU A 92 2.55 9.86 -13.96
CA GLU A 92 2.91 11.07 -14.72
C GLU A 92 1.68 11.97 -14.73
N LYS A 93 1.58 12.82 -13.69
CA LYS A 93 0.75 14.01 -13.72
C LYS A 93 1.14 14.78 -14.97
N LYS A 94 0.46 14.53 -16.10
CA LYS A 94 0.28 15.58 -17.08
C LYS A 94 -0.27 16.73 -16.26
N GLU A 95 0.49 17.81 -16.15
CA GLU A 95 -0.03 19.08 -15.65
C GLU A 95 -1.10 19.49 -16.66
N VAL A 96 -2.29 18.93 -16.47
CA VAL A 96 -3.46 19.33 -17.20
C VAL A 96 -3.83 20.66 -16.55
N ASP A 97 -3.64 21.75 -17.28
CA ASP A 97 -4.07 23.06 -16.83
C ASP A 97 -5.61 23.05 -16.75
N ILE A 98 -6.10 22.78 -15.55
CA ILE A 98 -7.54 22.70 -15.27
C ILE A 98 -8.19 24.08 -15.49
N ASP A 99 -7.44 25.16 -15.28
CA ASP A 99 -7.93 26.52 -15.48
C ASP A 99 -8.08 26.83 -16.98
N GLU A 100 -7.15 26.35 -17.83
CA GLU A 100 -7.28 26.48 -19.29
C GLU A 100 -8.46 25.66 -19.84
N ILE A 101 -8.66 24.43 -19.34
CA ILE A 101 -9.79 23.59 -19.76
C ILE A 101 -11.12 24.18 -19.33
N THR A 102 -11.23 24.62 -18.07
CA THR A 102 -12.48 25.22 -17.56
C THR A 102 -12.84 26.48 -18.34
N LYS A 103 -11.85 27.31 -18.69
CA LYS A 103 -12.07 28.51 -19.50
C LYS A 103 -12.50 28.18 -20.95
N LYS A 104 -11.86 27.20 -21.60
CA LYS A 104 -12.27 26.77 -22.96
C LYS A 104 -13.68 26.18 -22.98
N VAL A 105 -14.03 25.36 -22.00
CA VAL A 105 -15.37 24.76 -21.88
C VAL A 105 -16.42 25.83 -21.59
N ALA A 106 -16.10 26.80 -20.73
CA ALA A 106 -16.99 27.94 -20.45
C ALA A 106 -17.28 28.75 -21.71
N GLU A 107 -16.26 29.01 -22.53
CA GLU A 107 -16.37 29.76 -23.78
C GLU A 107 -17.11 28.98 -24.88
N GLU A 108 -16.88 27.66 -24.99
CA GLU A 108 -17.55 26.80 -25.98
C GLU A 108 -19.04 26.58 -25.68
N LEU A 109 -19.41 26.53 -24.40
CA LEU A 109 -20.77 26.26 -23.96
C LEU A 109 -21.53 27.52 -23.49
N ASP A 110 -20.94 28.70 -23.65
CA ASP A 110 -21.48 30.00 -23.23
C ASP A 110 -21.97 29.99 -21.76
N ILE A 111 -21.13 29.46 -20.87
CA ILE A 111 -21.47 29.28 -19.45
C ILE A 111 -21.08 30.54 -18.68
N ASP A 112 -22.04 31.11 -17.97
CA ASP A 112 -21.79 32.20 -17.01
C ASP A 112 -21.09 31.65 -15.76
N MET A 113 -19.82 32.05 -15.55
CA MET A 113 -19.03 31.64 -14.39
C MET A 113 -19.49 32.31 -13.08
N ASP A 114 -20.25 33.40 -13.14
CA ASP A 114 -20.77 34.09 -11.96
C ASP A 114 -22.15 33.58 -11.54
N ASP A 115 -22.76 32.64 -12.28
CA ASP A 115 -24.06 32.06 -11.97
C ASP A 115 -24.07 31.36 -10.59
N PRO A 116 -24.91 31.80 -9.64
CA PRO A 116 -25.07 31.14 -8.35
C PRO A 116 -25.50 29.67 -8.45
N GLU A 117 -26.27 29.30 -9.47
CA GLU A 117 -26.77 27.94 -9.63
C GLU A 117 -25.68 26.98 -10.13
N LEU A 118 -24.85 27.42 -11.08
CA LEU A 118 -23.62 26.74 -11.49
C LEU A 118 -22.68 26.47 -10.31
N HIS A 119 -22.40 27.48 -9.48
CA HIS A 119 -21.54 27.34 -8.31
C HIS A 119 -22.06 26.30 -7.31
N LYS A 120 -23.37 26.28 -7.10
CA LYS A 120 -24.04 25.31 -6.23
C LYS A 120 -23.95 23.89 -6.79
N ALA A 121 -24.11 23.73 -8.11
CA ALA A 121 -23.96 22.44 -8.78
C ALA A 121 -22.51 21.92 -8.71
N ALA A 122 -21.53 22.78 -9.02
CA ALA A 122 -20.12 22.46 -8.93
C ALA A 122 -19.73 22.02 -7.51
N SER A 123 -20.16 22.76 -6.49
CA SER A 123 -19.95 22.41 -5.08
C SER A 123 -20.50 21.03 -4.73
N LYS A 124 -21.68 20.67 -5.25
CA LYS A 124 -22.30 19.35 -5.04
C LYS A 124 -21.52 18.22 -5.71
N ILE A 125 -21.02 18.44 -6.92
CA ILE A 125 -20.18 17.48 -7.66
C ILE A 125 -18.86 17.26 -6.92
N GLN A 126 -18.18 18.34 -6.51
CA GLN A 126 -16.93 18.29 -5.76
C GLN A 126 -17.09 17.54 -4.43
N ALA A 127 -18.15 17.82 -3.68
CA ALA A 127 -18.44 17.13 -2.42
C ALA A 127 -18.71 15.63 -2.65
N SER A 128 -19.51 15.29 -3.67
CA SER A 128 -19.79 13.89 -4.03
C SER A 128 -18.53 13.13 -4.44
N PHE A 129 -17.68 13.75 -5.27
CA PHE A 129 -16.42 13.17 -5.73
C PHE A 129 -15.43 12.96 -4.59
N ARG A 130 -15.29 13.94 -3.69
CA ARG A 130 -14.46 13.81 -2.49
C ARG A 130 -14.92 12.64 -1.62
N GLY A 131 -16.22 12.47 -1.45
CA GLY A 131 -16.79 11.31 -0.75
C GLY A 131 -16.54 9.99 -1.48
N HIS A 132 -16.66 9.97 -2.81
CA HIS A 132 -16.38 8.78 -3.62
C HIS A 132 -14.91 8.35 -3.52
N LYS A 133 -13.98 9.31 -3.57
CA LYS A 133 -12.54 9.05 -3.43
C LYS A 133 -12.22 8.35 -2.11
N VAL A 134 -12.73 8.88 -1.00
CA VAL A 134 -12.57 8.25 0.34
C VAL A 134 -13.13 6.83 0.35
N ARG A 135 -14.33 6.59 -0.18
CA ARG A 135 -14.93 5.25 -0.20
C ARG A 135 -14.21 4.25 -1.12
N LYS A 136 -13.51 4.73 -2.14
CA LYS A 136 -12.72 3.90 -3.06
C LYS A 136 -11.36 3.52 -2.46
N GLU A 137 -10.76 4.43 -1.67
CA GLU A 137 -9.46 4.24 -1.03
C GLU A 137 -9.54 3.42 0.27
N VAL A 138 -10.70 3.34 0.91
CA VAL A 138 -10.93 2.41 2.02
C VAL A 138 -11.04 0.99 1.44
N PRO A 139 -10.10 0.07 1.77
CA PRO A 139 -10.21 -1.32 1.33
C PRO A 139 -11.51 -1.90 1.89
N LYS A 140 -12.22 -2.68 1.07
CA LYS A 140 -13.37 -3.47 1.49
C LYS A 140 -12.88 -4.61 2.40
N GLU A 141 -12.44 -4.28 3.59
CA GLU A 141 -12.23 -5.25 4.65
C GLU A 141 -13.57 -5.46 5.35
N ASN A 142 -13.98 -6.72 5.41
CA ASN A 142 -15.14 -7.30 6.10
C ASN A 142 -16.41 -7.52 5.26
N GLU A 143 -16.37 -8.56 4.42
CA GLU A 143 -17.47 -9.53 4.33
C GLU A 143 -16.84 -10.93 4.32
N ASN A 144 -16.77 -11.54 5.49
CA ASN A 144 -16.57 -12.97 5.73
C ASN A 144 -17.52 -13.36 6.88
#